data_AF-A0A2C9ZKP4-F1
#
_entry.id   AF-A0A2C9ZKP4-F1
#
_cell.length_a   1.000
_cell.length_b   1.000
_cell.length_c   1.000
_cell.angle_alpha   90.00
_cell.angle_beta   90.00
_cell.angle_gamma   90.00
#
_symmetry.space_group_name_H-M   'P 1'
#
loop_
_entity.id
_entity.type
_entity.pdbx_description
1 polymer ?
#
loop_
_entity_poly.entity_id
_entity_poly.type
_entity_poly.pdbx_seq_one_letter_code
_entity_poly.pdbx_strand_id
1 'polypeptide(L)'
;MAGGAPPAVNLANGWLFSAVLLVVVGGLIASAETALTRISRVRAEEFVRDGRRGAGRLQAIVADPPRYLNLLLLLRLSCELIATVIATLLFIDWLGDQGWAYAAAAAVMIVISYVIVGVSPRTLGRQHAEPIALASAPLVYGLTRIFGPLPKLLILLGNAVTPGKGFREGPFTSEAELRDLVDLAEERRVIEPDEREMIHSVFELGDTLVREVMVPRTDMVFIERGKTLNQALSLALRSGFSRIPVVGENEDDVIGIAYLKDVVRRVQETGDDGRAEQIETIMRPATYVPESKPIDQLLREMQARQIHQAIVIDEYGGTAGLVTIEDVLEEIVGEITDEYDQEVPRVEPLEDGSVRVTARLPVGDLADLFDIELEVEDVETVGGLLAHALGRVPIAGSEAVVEGLSLTAESLAGRRNRIGTVLVRRTVQPEPDSVGASAEND
;
A
#
# COMPACT_ATOMS: atom_id res chain seq x y z
N MET A 1 51.84 -50.64 -35.66
CA MET A 1 52.06 -49.18 -35.61
C MET A 1 50.70 -48.52 -35.48
N ALA A 2 50.53 -47.75 -34.41
CA ALA A 2 49.26 -47.17 -33.99
C ALA A 2 48.84 -46.03 -34.94
N GLY A 3 47.67 -46.15 -35.56
CA GLY A 3 47.01 -45.06 -36.25
C GLY A 3 46.34 -44.15 -35.22
N GLY A 4 47.03 -43.07 -34.84
CA GLY A 4 46.42 -41.98 -34.09
C GLY A 4 45.50 -41.19 -35.00
N ALA A 5 44.21 -41.12 -34.66
CA ALA A 5 43.28 -40.18 -35.29
C ALA A 5 43.79 -38.73 -35.15
N PRO A 6 43.56 -37.84 -36.13
CA PRO A 6 44.09 -36.47 -36.10
C PRO A 6 43.54 -35.68 -34.90
N PRO A 7 44.32 -34.74 -34.35
CA PRO A 7 43.97 -34.00 -33.12
C PRO A 7 42.62 -33.26 -33.21
N ALA A 8 42.20 -32.83 -34.40
CA ALA A 8 40.93 -32.13 -34.62
C ALA A 8 39.68 -32.97 -34.24
N VAL A 9 39.72 -34.29 -34.44
CA VAL A 9 38.57 -35.17 -34.18
C VAL A 9 38.36 -35.37 -32.67
N ASN A 10 39.45 -35.42 -31.89
CA ASN A 10 39.37 -35.54 -30.43
C ASN A 10 38.88 -34.25 -29.77
N LEU A 11 39.25 -33.08 -30.30
CA LEU A 11 38.74 -31.79 -29.81
C LEU A 11 37.24 -31.62 -30.11
N ALA A 12 36.79 -31.91 -31.35
CA ALA A 12 35.37 -31.82 -31.71
C ALA A 12 34.49 -32.74 -30.85
N ASN A 13 34.96 -33.95 -30.55
CA ASN A 13 34.27 -34.88 -29.66
C ASN A 13 34.17 -34.36 -28.21
N GLY A 14 35.21 -33.66 -27.73
CA GLY A 14 35.21 -33.05 -26.39
C GLY A 14 34.23 -31.88 -26.25
N TRP A 15 34.13 -31.03 -27.27
CA TRP A 15 33.17 -29.94 -27.31
C TRP A 15 31.73 -30.44 -27.40
N LEU A 16 31.48 -31.46 -28.23
CA LEU A 16 30.16 -32.09 -28.33
C LEU A 16 29.73 -32.70 -26.99
N PHE A 17 30.62 -33.42 -26.32
CA PHE A 17 30.36 -33.96 -24.98
C PHE A 17 30.03 -32.86 -23.97
N SER A 18 30.79 -31.75 -24.02
CA SER A 18 30.56 -30.59 -23.14
C SER A 18 29.20 -29.93 -23.38
N ALA A 19 28.79 -29.77 -24.64
CA ALA A 19 27.48 -29.22 -24.99
C ALA A 19 26.34 -30.13 -24.49
N VAL A 20 26.44 -31.44 -24.71
CA VAL A 20 25.45 -32.41 -24.23
C VAL A 20 25.38 -32.40 -22.70
N LEU A 21 26.52 -32.37 -22.02
CA LEU A 21 26.57 -32.30 -20.57
C LEU A 21 25.90 -31.04 -20.04
N LEU A 22 26.17 -29.88 -20.65
CA LEU A 22 25.55 -28.61 -20.26
C LEU A 22 24.03 -28.62 -20.45
N VAL A 23 23.53 -29.18 -21.55
CA VAL A 23 22.08 -29.33 -21.77
C VAL A 23 21.44 -30.22 -20.70
N VAL A 24 22.07 -31.35 -20.37
CA VAL A 24 21.58 -32.26 -19.32
C VAL A 24 21.59 -31.58 -17.95
N VAL A 25 22.67 -30.89 -17.60
CA VAL A 25 22.77 -30.10 -16.35
C VAL A 25 21.71 -29.01 -16.31
N GLY A 26 21.49 -28.29 -17.42
CA GLY A 26 20.41 -27.31 -17.55
C GLY A 26 19.03 -27.92 -17.31
N GLY A 27 18.77 -29.11 -17.85
CA GLY A 27 17.55 -29.85 -17.60
C GLY A 27 17.38 -30.27 -16.12
N LEU A 28 18.43 -30.75 -15.47
CA LEU A 28 18.38 -31.07 -14.03
C LEU A 28 18.08 -29.84 -13.18
N ILE A 29 18.66 -28.69 -13.53
CA ILE A 29 18.37 -27.41 -12.86
C ILE A 29 16.90 -27.02 -13.08
N ALA A 30 16.39 -27.13 -14.30
CA ALA A 30 14.98 -26.83 -14.61
C ALA A 30 14.01 -27.75 -13.83
N SER A 31 14.37 -29.02 -13.65
CA SER A 31 13.62 -29.95 -12.83
C SER A 31 13.64 -29.57 -11.35
N ALA A 32 14.80 -29.16 -10.82
CA ALA A 32 14.94 -28.73 -9.43
C ALA A 32 14.16 -27.44 -9.15
N GLU A 33 14.26 -26.46 -10.04
CA GLU A 33 13.48 -25.20 -10.00
C GLU A 33 11.98 -25.49 -9.91
N THR A 34 11.46 -26.34 -10.82
CA THR A 34 10.04 -26.69 -10.86
C THR A 34 9.58 -27.49 -9.65
N ALA A 35 10.46 -28.32 -9.09
CA ALA A 35 10.16 -29.08 -7.87
C ALA A 35 10.11 -28.16 -6.64
N LEU A 36 11.03 -27.20 -6.54
CA LEU A 36 11.11 -26.27 -5.41
C LEU A 36 9.91 -25.31 -5.35
N THR A 37 9.42 -24.81 -6.49
CA THR A 37 8.24 -23.92 -6.53
C THR A 37 6.94 -24.62 -6.13
N ARG A 38 6.89 -25.95 -6.20
CA ARG A 38 5.72 -26.75 -5.82
C ARG A 38 5.59 -27.01 -4.32
N ILE A 39 6.66 -26.86 -3.54
CA ILE A 39 6.68 -27.22 -2.12
C ILE A 39 6.26 -26.02 -1.27
N SER A 40 5.21 -26.22 -0.48
CA SER A 40 4.73 -25.22 0.48
C SER A 40 5.60 -25.18 1.74
N ARG A 41 5.56 -24.05 2.46
CA ARG A 41 6.26 -23.86 3.73
C ARG A 41 5.87 -24.91 4.78
N VAL A 42 4.57 -25.21 4.86
CA VAL A 42 4.03 -26.24 5.77
C VAL A 42 4.62 -27.60 5.46
N ARG A 43 4.70 -27.99 4.18
CA ARG A 43 5.25 -29.29 3.78
C ARG A 43 6.75 -29.39 4.04
N ALA A 44 7.49 -28.30 3.86
CA ALA A 44 8.90 -28.24 4.21
C ALA A 44 9.13 -28.41 5.72
N GLU A 45 8.28 -27.80 6.56
CA GLU A 45 8.30 -27.98 8.02
C GLU A 45 7.98 -29.42 8.44
N GLU A 46 7.02 -30.08 7.79
CA GLU A 46 6.72 -31.50 8.00
C GLU A 46 7.95 -32.37 7.72
N PHE A 47 8.66 -32.17 6.61
CA PHE A 47 9.87 -32.93 6.31
C PHE A 47 10.99 -32.75 7.33
N VAL A 48 11.08 -31.59 7.98
CA VAL A 48 12.04 -31.34 9.05
C VAL A 48 11.64 -32.12 10.31
N ARG A 49 10.35 -32.13 10.66
CA ARG A 49 9.82 -32.94 11.78
C ARG A 49 10.04 -34.44 11.55
N ASP A 50 9.88 -34.89 10.32
CA ASP A 50 10.11 -36.28 9.91
C ASP A 50 11.60 -36.65 9.79
N GLY A 51 12.52 -35.72 10.05
CA GLY A 51 13.97 -35.98 10.02
C GLY A 51 14.51 -36.33 8.62
N ARG A 52 13.85 -35.88 7.55
CA ARG A 52 14.22 -36.21 6.17
C ARG A 52 15.54 -35.52 5.78
N ARG A 53 16.41 -36.24 5.07
CA ARG A 53 17.68 -35.68 4.57
C ARG A 53 17.40 -34.49 3.64
N GLY A 54 18.11 -33.38 3.87
CA GLY A 54 17.95 -32.16 3.08
C GLY A 54 16.82 -31.23 3.54
N ALA A 55 15.93 -31.67 4.44
CA ALA A 55 14.75 -30.92 4.85
C ALA A 55 15.08 -29.55 5.47
N GLY A 56 16.10 -29.46 6.33
CA GLY A 56 16.47 -28.16 6.93
C GLY A 56 16.95 -27.12 5.91
N ARG A 57 17.60 -27.57 4.82
CA ARG A 57 18.01 -26.68 3.73
C ARG A 57 16.84 -26.35 2.80
N LEU A 58 15.94 -27.31 2.57
CA LEU A 58 14.70 -27.08 1.83
C LEU A 58 13.82 -26.05 2.54
N GLN A 59 13.69 -26.12 3.87
CA GLN A 59 12.97 -25.14 4.68
C GLN A 59 13.58 -23.73 4.53
N ALA A 60 14.90 -23.62 4.56
CA ALA A 60 15.58 -22.35 4.33
C ALA A 60 15.35 -21.80 2.91
N ILE A 61 15.27 -22.67 1.90
CA ILE A 61 14.96 -22.27 0.51
C ILE A 61 13.52 -21.76 0.39
N VAL A 62 12.56 -22.46 1.01
CA VAL A 62 11.13 -22.08 0.95
C VAL A 62 10.84 -20.81 1.78
N ALA A 63 11.71 -20.45 2.71
CA ALA A 63 11.59 -19.21 3.48
C ALA A 63 11.98 -17.94 2.68
N ASP A 64 12.85 -18.06 1.70
CA ASP A 64 13.26 -16.97 0.79
C ASP A 64 13.41 -17.51 -0.65
N PRO A 65 12.31 -17.93 -1.31
CA PRO A 65 12.37 -18.56 -2.64
C PRO A 65 13.07 -17.71 -3.73
N PRO A 66 12.80 -16.38 -3.84
CA PRO A 66 13.37 -15.55 -4.91
C PRO A 66 14.90 -15.64 -4.96
N ARG A 67 15.58 -15.63 -3.81
CA ARG A 67 17.04 -15.72 -3.73
C ARG A 67 17.62 -16.98 -4.37
N TYR A 68 16.97 -18.12 -4.21
CA TYR A 68 17.45 -19.41 -4.71
C TYR A 68 16.98 -19.66 -6.15
N LEU A 69 15.73 -19.32 -6.46
CA LEU A 69 15.15 -19.50 -7.79
C LEU A 69 15.84 -18.61 -8.84
N ASN A 70 16.15 -17.35 -8.50
CA ASN A 70 16.87 -16.46 -9.41
C ASN A 70 18.28 -16.98 -9.75
N LEU A 71 18.96 -17.66 -8.82
CA LEU A 71 20.25 -18.29 -9.12
C LEU A 71 20.08 -19.51 -10.05
N LEU A 72 19.07 -20.36 -9.81
CA LEU A 72 18.82 -21.51 -10.66
C LEU A 72 18.45 -21.08 -12.08
N LEU A 73 17.63 -20.05 -12.21
CA LEU A 73 17.30 -19.42 -13.50
C LEU A 73 18.57 -18.96 -14.22
N LEU A 74 19.45 -18.22 -13.53
CA LEU A 74 20.71 -17.73 -14.09
C LEU A 74 21.63 -18.87 -14.53
N LEU A 75 21.80 -19.90 -13.70
CA LEU A 75 22.66 -21.04 -14.00
C LEU A 75 22.10 -21.85 -15.18
N ARG A 76 20.78 -22.06 -15.22
CA ARG A 76 20.07 -22.72 -16.33
C ARG A 76 20.31 -21.99 -17.65
N LEU A 77 20.05 -20.68 -17.68
CA LEU A 77 20.27 -19.85 -18.87
C LEU A 77 21.74 -19.85 -19.30
N SER A 78 22.67 -19.83 -18.35
CA SER A 78 24.10 -19.92 -18.65
C SER A 78 24.46 -21.24 -19.34
N CYS A 79 23.97 -22.36 -18.83
CA CYS A 79 24.17 -23.68 -19.45
C CYS A 79 23.57 -23.75 -20.86
N GLU A 80 22.34 -23.26 -21.04
CA GLU A 80 21.64 -23.25 -22.34
C GLU A 80 22.39 -22.40 -23.38
N LEU A 81 22.81 -21.18 -23.00
CA LEU A 81 23.51 -20.27 -23.91
C LEU A 81 24.90 -20.80 -24.26
N ILE A 82 25.68 -21.29 -23.30
CA ILE A 82 27.01 -21.86 -23.56
C ILE A 82 26.89 -23.11 -24.45
N ALA A 83 25.92 -24.00 -24.17
CA ALA A 83 25.70 -25.17 -25.02
C ALA A 83 25.30 -24.78 -26.44
N THR A 84 24.46 -23.76 -26.61
CA THR A 84 24.04 -23.25 -27.92
C THR A 84 25.22 -22.65 -28.68
N VAL A 85 26.08 -21.89 -28.02
CA VAL A 85 27.30 -21.34 -28.63
C VAL A 85 28.24 -22.47 -29.08
N ILE A 86 28.50 -23.46 -28.21
CA ILE A 86 29.36 -24.61 -28.55
C ILE A 86 28.76 -25.40 -29.72
N ALA A 87 27.45 -25.67 -29.70
CA ALA A 87 26.77 -26.35 -30.79
C ALA A 87 26.90 -25.56 -32.10
N THR A 88 26.70 -24.24 -32.07
CA THR A 88 26.83 -23.39 -33.26
C THR A 88 28.23 -23.50 -33.86
N LEU A 89 29.28 -23.45 -33.03
CA LEU A 89 30.67 -23.62 -33.48
C LEU A 89 30.91 -25.00 -34.12
N LEU A 90 30.37 -26.07 -33.54
CA LEU A 90 30.48 -27.43 -34.10
C LEU A 90 29.77 -27.56 -35.44
N PHE A 91 28.59 -26.95 -35.61
CA PHE A 91 27.87 -26.96 -36.87
C PHE A 91 28.60 -26.17 -37.97
N ILE A 92 29.28 -25.07 -37.61
CA ILE A 92 30.14 -24.33 -38.54
C ILE A 92 31.34 -25.19 -38.97
N ASP A 93 31.98 -25.90 -38.04
CA ASP A 93 33.10 -26.78 -38.36
C ASP A 93 32.70 -27.96 -39.26
N TRP A 94 31.45 -28.43 -39.16
CA TRP A 94 30.95 -29.58 -39.94
C TRP A 94 30.36 -29.22 -41.30
N LEU A 95 29.57 -28.14 -41.39
CA LEU A 95 28.89 -27.73 -42.63
C LEU A 95 29.60 -26.58 -43.36
N GLY A 96 30.63 -26.00 -42.75
CA GLY A 96 31.31 -24.80 -43.25
C GLY A 96 30.61 -23.50 -42.84
N ASP A 97 31.30 -22.38 -43.08
CA ASP A 97 30.83 -21.03 -42.76
C ASP A 97 29.79 -20.54 -43.80
N GLN A 98 28.60 -21.13 -43.77
CA GLN A 98 27.47 -20.79 -44.61
C GLN A 98 26.25 -20.46 -43.74
N GLY A 99 25.38 -19.57 -44.24
CA GLY A 99 24.12 -19.20 -43.56
C GLY A 99 23.28 -20.40 -43.10
N TRP A 100 23.36 -21.53 -43.82
CA TRP A 100 22.64 -22.76 -43.51
C TRP A 100 23.15 -23.47 -42.23
N ALA A 101 24.43 -23.33 -41.87
CA ALA A 101 24.99 -23.92 -40.66
C ALA A 101 24.41 -23.27 -39.39
N TYR A 102 24.28 -21.95 -39.39
CA TYR A 102 23.62 -21.21 -38.29
C TYR A 102 22.14 -21.58 -38.16
N ALA A 103 21.42 -21.66 -39.28
CA ALA A 103 20.01 -22.03 -39.29
C ALA A 103 19.79 -23.47 -38.77
N ALA A 104 20.64 -24.41 -39.18
CA ALA A 104 20.60 -25.79 -38.72
C ALA A 104 20.92 -25.89 -37.22
N ALA A 105 21.97 -25.21 -36.74
CA ALA A 105 22.33 -25.17 -35.33
C ALA A 105 21.19 -24.61 -34.46
N ALA A 106 20.60 -23.49 -34.87
CA ALA A 106 19.47 -22.88 -34.17
C ALA A 106 18.27 -23.83 -34.13
N ALA A 107 17.87 -24.41 -35.26
CA ALA A 107 16.73 -25.33 -35.32
C ALA A 107 16.93 -26.56 -34.42
N VAL A 108 18.11 -27.18 -34.47
CA VAL A 108 18.45 -28.34 -33.64
C VAL A 108 18.48 -27.97 -32.16
N MET A 109 19.14 -26.88 -31.80
CA MET A 109 19.21 -26.44 -30.40
C MET A 109 17.84 -26.01 -29.86
N ILE A 110 16.96 -25.41 -30.66
CA ILE A 110 15.58 -25.09 -30.24
C ILE A 110 14.84 -26.38 -29.88
N VAL A 111 14.89 -27.41 -30.73
CA VAL A 111 14.22 -28.70 -30.47
C VAL A 111 14.81 -29.38 -29.23
N ILE A 112 16.14 -29.44 -29.14
CA ILE A 112 16.83 -30.05 -28.00
C ILE A 112 16.52 -29.32 -26.70
N SER A 113 16.66 -27.99 -26.67
CA SER A 113 16.37 -27.19 -25.48
C SER A 113 14.90 -27.27 -25.09
N TYR A 114 13.96 -27.25 -26.05
CA TYR A 114 12.53 -27.41 -25.75
C TYR A 114 12.22 -28.77 -25.10
N VAL A 115 12.80 -29.87 -25.61
CA VAL A 115 12.52 -31.21 -25.08
C VAL A 115 13.30 -31.49 -23.79
N ILE A 116 14.62 -31.29 -23.82
CA ILE A 116 15.55 -31.74 -22.77
C ILE A 116 15.68 -30.74 -21.63
N VAL A 117 15.41 -29.46 -21.85
CA VAL A 117 15.46 -28.44 -20.78
C VAL A 117 14.06 -27.91 -20.45
N GLY A 118 13.21 -27.73 -21.46
CA GLY A 118 11.86 -27.20 -21.33
C GLY A 118 10.85 -28.20 -20.78
N VAL A 119 10.35 -29.12 -21.63
CA VAL A 119 9.16 -29.93 -21.31
C VAL A 119 9.50 -31.12 -20.41
N SER A 120 10.52 -31.92 -20.74
CA SER A 120 10.78 -33.19 -20.06
C SER A 120 11.16 -33.00 -18.58
N PRO A 121 12.18 -32.18 -18.23
CA PRO A 121 12.57 -32.04 -16.83
C PRO A 121 11.53 -31.29 -15.99
N ARG A 122 10.81 -30.32 -16.57
CA ARG A 122 9.72 -29.64 -15.85
C ARG A 122 8.59 -30.61 -15.54
N THR A 123 8.27 -31.53 -16.47
CA THR A 123 7.27 -32.58 -16.22
C THR A 123 7.71 -33.51 -15.09
N LEU A 124 8.98 -33.94 -15.10
CA LEU A 124 9.56 -34.76 -14.02
C LEU A 124 9.58 -34.03 -12.68
N GLY A 125 9.99 -32.76 -12.66
CA GLY A 125 9.98 -31.89 -11.49
C GLY A 125 8.58 -31.72 -10.91
N ARG A 126 7.54 -31.66 -11.74
CA ARG A 126 6.13 -31.60 -11.29
C ARG A 126 5.63 -32.93 -10.74
N GLN A 127 5.92 -34.04 -11.41
CA GLN A 127 5.44 -35.37 -11.00
C GLN A 127 6.15 -35.88 -9.75
N HIS A 128 7.42 -35.51 -9.56
CA HIS A 128 8.28 -35.99 -8.48
C HIS A 128 8.85 -34.84 -7.64
N ALA A 129 8.01 -33.84 -7.33
CA ALA A 129 8.43 -32.61 -6.67
C ALA A 129 9.13 -32.85 -5.32
N GLU A 130 8.54 -33.66 -4.44
CA GLU A 130 9.08 -33.92 -3.11
C GLU A 130 10.49 -34.56 -3.12
N PRO A 131 10.73 -35.70 -3.79
CA PRO A 131 12.06 -36.32 -3.78
C PRO A 131 13.10 -35.47 -4.51
N ILE A 132 12.73 -34.80 -5.61
CA ILE A 132 13.66 -33.96 -6.37
C ILE A 132 14.07 -32.73 -5.57
N ALA A 133 13.13 -32.07 -4.89
CA ALA A 133 13.43 -30.91 -4.06
C ALA A 133 14.27 -31.27 -2.82
N LEU A 134 13.99 -32.39 -2.15
CA LEU A 134 14.80 -32.83 -1.01
C LEU A 134 16.24 -33.20 -1.44
N ALA A 135 16.39 -33.83 -2.60
CA ALA A 135 17.69 -34.18 -3.14
C ALA A 135 18.48 -32.95 -3.63
N SER A 136 17.82 -31.99 -4.26
CA SER A 136 18.47 -30.80 -4.82
C SER A 136 18.74 -29.72 -3.76
N ALA A 137 17.95 -29.62 -2.70
CA ALA A 137 18.05 -28.57 -1.68
C ALA A 137 19.47 -28.38 -1.08
N PRO A 138 20.23 -29.43 -0.74
CA PRO A 138 21.63 -29.31 -0.34
C PRO A 138 22.54 -28.60 -1.35
N LEU A 139 22.40 -28.97 -2.61
CA LEU A 139 23.23 -28.46 -3.70
C LEU A 139 22.88 -27.00 -3.99
N VAL A 140 21.58 -26.71 -4.12
CA VAL A 140 21.06 -25.36 -4.36
C VAL A 140 21.47 -24.41 -3.24
N TYR A 141 21.28 -24.83 -1.98
CA TYR A 141 21.67 -24.02 -0.83
C TYR A 141 23.17 -23.70 -0.80
N GLY A 142 24.02 -24.68 -1.14
CA GLY A 142 25.46 -24.49 -1.24
C GLY A 142 25.86 -23.53 -2.37
N LEU A 143 25.30 -23.73 -3.56
CA LEU A 143 25.52 -22.87 -4.73
C LEU A 143 25.11 -21.43 -4.45
N THR A 144 23.94 -21.21 -3.84
CA THR A 144 23.44 -19.86 -3.49
C THR A 144 24.28 -19.18 -2.42
N ARG A 145 24.95 -19.92 -1.55
CA ARG A 145 25.91 -19.33 -0.61
C ARG A 145 27.15 -18.77 -1.32
N ILE A 146 27.58 -19.41 -2.41
CA ILE A 146 28.78 -19.01 -3.17
C ILE A 146 28.43 -17.93 -4.21
N PHE A 147 27.39 -18.15 -5.01
CA PHE A 147 27.00 -17.29 -6.13
C PHE A 147 25.85 -16.32 -5.81
N GLY A 148 25.37 -16.29 -4.56
CA GLY A 148 24.28 -15.41 -4.13
C GLY A 148 24.40 -13.92 -4.45
N PRO A 149 25.60 -13.27 -4.48
CA PRO A 149 25.67 -11.86 -4.88
C PRO A 149 25.45 -11.64 -6.38
N LEU A 150 25.62 -12.66 -7.22
CA LEU A 150 25.60 -12.53 -8.67
C LEU A 150 24.18 -12.21 -9.22
N PRO A 151 23.10 -12.94 -8.86
CA PRO A 151 21.75 -12.57 -9.30
C PRO A 151 21.34 -11.17 -8.82
N LYS A 152 21.72 -10.77 -7.60
CA LYS A 152 21.42 -9.44 -7.06
C LYS A 152 22.05 -8.31 -7.88
N LEU A 153 23.29 -8.50 -8.32
CA LEU A 153 23.98 -7.54 -9.19
C LEU A 153 23.28 -7.42 -10.56
N LEU A 154 22.81 -8.53 -11.13
CA LEU A 154 22.09 -8.51 -12.40
C LEU A 154 20.70 -7.87 -12.27
N ILE A 155 19.99 -8.09 -11.16
CA ILE A 155 18.71 -7.43 -10.87
C ILE A 155 18.91 -5.91 -10.71
N LEU A 156 19.98 -5.48 -10.04
CA LEU A 156 20.34 -4.05 -9.93
C LEU A 156 20.55 -3.43 -11.31
N LEU A 157 21.25 -4.12 -12.21
CA LEU A 157 21.45 -3.68 -13.59
C LEU A 157 20.13 -3.64 -14.38
N GLY A 158 19.26 -4.65 -14.23
CA GLY A 158 17.94 -4.67 -14.87
C GLY A 158 17.03 -3.52 -14.41
N ASN A 159 17.03 -3.23 -13.11
CA ASN A 159 16.29 -2.13 -12.51
C ASN A 159 16.83 -0.75 -12.94
N ALA A 160 18.12 -0.64 -13.30
CA ALA A 160 18.69 0.60 -13.83
C ALA A 160 18.28 0.90 -15.28
N VAL A 161 17.92 -0.14 -16.05
CA VAL A 161 17.51 -0.02 -17.46
C VAL A 161 15.99 0.17 -17.60
N THR A 162 15.22 -0.23 -16.59
CA THR A 162 13.75 -0.20 -16.61
C THR A 162 13.22 1.04 -15.85
N PRO A 163 12.45 1.96 -16.46
CA PRO A 163 11.86 3.09 -15.75
C PRO A 163 10.71 2.63 -14.83
N GLY A 164 10.75 3.00 -13.55
CA GLY A 164 9.68 2.73 -12.57
C GLY A 164 10.18 2.36 -11.17
N LYS A 165 9.26 2.07 -10.23
CA LYS A 165 9.57 1.45 -8.93
C LYS A 165 9.93 -0.03 -9.20
N GLY A 166 11.20 -0.33 -9.46
CA GLY A 166 11.66 -1.69 -9.75
C GLY A 166 11.38 -2.68 -8.61
N PHE A 167 11.22 -3.96 -8.94
CA PHE A 167 10.98 -5.02 -7.94
C PHE A 167 12.25 -5.31 -7.14
N ARG A 168 12.19 -5.17 -5.80
CA ARG A 168 13.34 -5.38 -4.90
C ARG A 168 13.87 -6.82 -4.93
N GLU A 169 13.02 -7.79 -5.30
CA GLU A 169 13.34 -9.22 -5.37
C GLU A 169 13.41 -9.79 -6.80
N GLY A 170 13.23 -8.93 -7.81
CA GLY A 170 13.14 -9.28 -9.22
C GLY A 170 11.69 -9.55 -9.69
N PRO A 171 11.46 -9.69 -11.00
CA PRO A 171 10.12 -9.75 -11.60
C PRO A 171 9.42 -11.12 -11.45
N PHE A 172 9.96 -12.03 -10.64
CA PHE A 172 9.49 -13.42 -10.54
C PHE A 172 9.05 -13.82 -9.13
N THR A 173 8.67 -12.85 -8.29
CA THR A 173 8.11 -13.13 -6.97
C THR A 173 6.66 -13.64 -7.09
N SER A 174 6.24 -14.52 -6.17
CA SER A 174 4.89 -15.11 -6.14
C SER A 174 3.77 -14.08 -6.07
N GLU A 175 4.05 -12.91 -5.50
CA GLU A 175 3.08 -11.82 -5.43
C GLU A 175 2.80 -11.21 -6.81
N ALA A 176 3.80 -11.06 -7.67
CA ALA A 176 3.60 -10.60 -9.04
C ALA A 176 2.81 -11.63 -9.85
N GLU A 177 3.12 -12.93 -9.70
CA GLU A 177 2.35 -14.01 -10.33
C GLU A 177 0.90 -14.07 -9.80
N LEU A 178 0.67 -13.76 -8.52
CA LEU A 178 -0.67 -13.63 -7.94
C LEU A 178 -1.43 -12.41 -8.48
N ARG A 179 -0.77 -11.27 -8.63
CA ARG A 179 -1.37 -10.06 -9.25
C ARG A 179 -1.77 -10.33 -10.69
N ASP A 180 -0.90 -10.96 -11.48
CA ASP A 180 -1.20 -11.36 -12.86
C ASP A 180 -2.41 -12.31 -12.96
N LEU A 181 -2.58 -13.20 -11.99
CA LEU A 181 -3.75 -14.10 -11.92
C LEU A 181 -5.05 -13.35 -11.60
N VAL A 182 -4.99 -12.33 -10.75
CA VAL A 182 -6.13 -11.48 -10.41
C VAL A 182 -6.52 -10.64 -11.62
N ASP A 183 -5.56 -10.03 -12.31
CA ASP A 183 -5.82 -9.25 -13.52
C ASP A 183 -6.41 -10.14 -14.63
N LEU A 184 -5.93 -11.38 -14.79
CA LEU A 184 -6.51 -12.35 -15.73
C LEU A 184 -7.94 -12.77 -15.33
N ALA A 185 -8.27 -12.79 -14.03
CA ALA A 185 -9.60 -13.12 -13.55
C ALA A 185 -10.61 -11.99 -13.88
N GLU A 186 -10.19 -10.72 -13.78
CA GLU A 186 -10.99 -9.55 -14.20
C GLU A 186 -11.21 -9.57 -15.73
N GLU A 187 -10.16 -9.78 -16.53
CA GLU A 187 -10.29 -9.86 -18.00
C GLU A 187 -11.29 -10.94 -18.44
N ARG A 188 -11.34 -12.04 -17.68
CA ARG A 188 -12.29 -13.14 -17.89
C ARG A 188 -13.66 -12.92 -17.25
N ARG A 189 -13.88 -11.76 -16.62
CA ARG A 189 -15.11 -11.36 -15.91
C ARG A 189 -15.52 -12.36 -14.82
N VAL A 190 -14.53 -12.94 -14.15
CA VAL A 190 -14.74 -13.82 -12.98
C VAL A 190 -14.90 -12.99 -11.71
N ILE A 191 -14.24 -11.83 -11.67
CA ILE A 191 -14.32 -10.83 -10.61
C ILE A 191 -14.70 -9.47 -11.22
N GLU A 192 -15.32 -8.62 -10.42
CA GLU A 192 -15.66 -7.25 -10.79
C GLU A 192 -14.45 -6.29 -10.63
N PRO A 193 -14.44 -5.13 -11.30
CA PRO A 193 -13.34 -4.17 -11.20
C PRO A 193 -13.07 -3.71 -9.77
N ASP A 194 -14.13 -3.48 -8.98
CA ASP A 194 -14.03 -3.03 -7.59
C ASP A 194 -13.42 -4.12 -6.69
N GLU A 195 -13.74 -5.40 -6.96
CA GLU A 195 -13.12 -6.54 -6.27
C GLU A 195 -11.63 -6.66 -6.59
N ARG A 196 -11.25 -6.40 -7.83
CA ARG A 196 -9.83 -6.35 -8.24
C ARG A 196 -9.09 -5.23 -7.51
N GLU A 197 -9.68 -4.04 -7.42
CA GLU A 197 -9.09 -2.90 -6.73
C GLU A 197 -8.87 -3.21 -5.25
N MET A 198 -9.88 -3.77 -4.56
CA MET A 198 -9.74 -4.21 -3.18
C MET A 198 -8.60 -5.22 -3.00
N ILE A 199 -8.46 -6.19 -3.90
CA ILE A 199 -7.38 -7.19 -3.84
C ILE A 199 -6.00 -6.53 -4.03
N HIS A 200 -5.86 -5.58 -4.96
CA HIS A 200 -4.61 -4.82 -5.12
C HIS A 200 -4.29 -4.01 -3.87
N SER A 201 -5.27 -3.33 -3.29
CA SER A 201 -5.09 -2.57 -2.05
C SER A 201 -4.64 -3.44 -0.87
N VAL A 202 -5.10 -4.70 -0.78
CA VAL A 202 -4.61 -5.66 0.23
C VAL A 202 -3.11 -5.96 0.06
N PHE A 203 -2.61 -6.03 -1.19
CA PHE A 203 -1.19 -6.22 -1.44
C PHE A 203 -0.37 -4.98 -1.04
N GLU A 204 -0.88 -3.78 -1.32
CA GLU A 204 -0.21 -2.51 -1.00
C GLU A 204 -0.18 -2.23 0.52
N LEU A 205 -1.19 -2.71 1.26
CA LEU A 205 -1.32 -2.54 2.71
C LEU A 205 -0.06 -2.94 3.51
N GLY A 206 0.72 -3.91 3.00
CA GLY A 206 1.95 -4.36 3.65
C GLY A 206 3.13 -3.38 3.55
N ASP A 207 3.11 -2.51 2.54
CA ASP A 207 4.15 -1.50 2.31
C ASP A 207 3.74 -0.10 2.82
N THR A 208 2.44 0.14 3.02
CA THR A 208 1.92 1.42 3.52
C THR A 208 2.23 1.63 5.01
N LEU A 209 2.62 2.85 5.36
CA LEU A 209 3.02 3.24 6.71
C LEU A 209 1.92 4.05 7.40
N VAL A 210 1.87 4.00 8.74
CA VAL A 210 0.86 4.73 9.53
C VAL A 210 0.82 6.23 9.19
N ARG A 211 1.96 6.87 8.96
CA ARG A 211 2.02 8.29 8.57
C ARG A 211 1.26 8.63 7.28
N GLU A 212 1.06 7.66 6.40
CA GLU A 212 0.44 7.86 5.08
C GLU A 212 -1.09 7.88 5.19
N VAL A 213 -1.63 7.25 6.24
CA VAL A 213 -3.07 7.05 6.46
C VAL A 213 -3.59 7.85 7.67
N MET A 214 -2.72 8.24 8.60
CA MET A 214 -3.12 8.95 9.81
C MET A 214 -3.82 10.29 9.52
N VAL A 215 -4.69 10.68 10.44
CA VAL A 215 -5.20 12.05 10.54
C VAL A 215 -4.10 12.91 11.16
N PRO A 216 -3.55 13.91 10.45
CA PRO A 216 -2.48 14.76 10.95
C PRO A 216 -2.91 15.54 12.20
N ARG A 217 -1.95 15.94 13.04
CA ARG A 217 -2.19 16.72 14.26
C ARG A 217 -3.10 17.93 14.06
N THR A 218 -2.85 18.70 12.99
CA THR A 218 -3.63 19.90 12.63
C THR A 218 -5.10 19.59 12.36
N ASP A 219 -5.39 18.36 11.97
CA ASP A 219 -6.72 17.92 11.57
C ASP A 219 -7.46 17.19 12.71
N MET A 220 -6.84 17.07 13.89
CA MET A 220 -7.42 16.36 15.03
C MET A 220 -8.50 17.21 15.70
N VAL A 221 -9.68 16.61 15.89
CA VAL A 221 -10.69 17.15 16.81
C VAL A 221 -10.43 16.60 18.21
N PHE A 222 -10.10 17.47 19.15
CA PHE A 222 -9.75 17.13 20.53
C PHE A 222 -10.57 17.94 21.55
N ILE A 223 -10.51 17.52 22.82
CA ILE A 223 -11.07 18.26 23.95
C ILE A 223 -10.01 18.51 25.02
N GLU A 224 -9.95 19.74 25.52
CA GLU A 224 -9.02 20.12 26.59
C GLU A 224 -9.41 19.51 27.93
N ARG A 225 -8.41 19.30 28.79
CA ARG A 225 -8.60 18.97 30.21
C ARG A 225 -9.49 20.00 30.92
N GLY A 226 -10.23 19.56 31.93
CA GLY A 226 -11.11 20.40 32.74
C GLY A 226 -12.44 20.76 32.08
N LYS A 227 -12.66 20.40 30.80
CA LYS A 227 -13.96 20.54 30.15
C LYS A 227 -14.97 19.55 30.72
N THR A 228 -16.23 19.93 30.68
CA THR A 228 -17.31 19.12 31.24
C THR A 228 -17.78 18.03 30.29
N LEU A 229 -18.44 17.00 30.82
CA LEU A 229 -19.08 15.96 30.01
C LEU A 229 -20.12 16.52 29.04
N ASN A 230 -20.82 17.60 29.43
CA ASN A 230 -21.75 18.28 28.53
C ASN A 230 -21.05 18.92 27.32
N GLN A 231 -19.88 19.51 27.53
CA GLN A 231 -19.06 20.07 26.44
C GLN A 231 -18.52 18.97 25.54
N ALA A 232 -18.05 17.85 26.11
CA ALA A 232 -17.60 16.68 25.36
C ALA A 232 -18.73 16.06 24.52
N LEU A 233 -19.91 15.89 25.10
CA LEU A 233 -21.10 15.41 24.41
C LEU A 233 -21.49 16.33 23.26
N SER A 234 -21.51 17.64 23.52
CA SER A 234 -21.82 18.64 22.48
C SER A 234 -20.81 18.62 21.35
N LEU A 235 -19.51 18.46 21.65
CA LEU A 235 -18.46 18.34 20.64
C LEU A 235 -18.67 17.08 19.79
N ALA A 236 -18.85 15.92 20.43
CA ALA A 236 -19.04 14.64 19.75
C ALA A 236 -20.30 14.61 18.86
N LEU A 237 -21.40 15.21 19.30
CA LEU A 237 -22.63 15.29 18.51
C LEU A 237 -22.49 16.21 17.29
N ARG A 238 -21.75 17.33 17.42
CA ARG A 238 -21.52 18.25 16.29
C ARG A 238 -20.46 17.75 15.32
N SER A 239 -19.42 17.07 15.82
CA SER A 239 -18.33 16.56 15.00
C SER A 239 -18.62 15.18 14.40
N GLY A 240 -19.61 14.44 14.92
CA GLY A 240 -19.92 13.07 14.51
C GLY A 240 -18.93 12.02 15.03
N PHE A 241 -17.92 12.40 15.81
CA PHE A 241 -16.89 11.47 16.26
C PHE A 241 -17.29 10.69 17.53
N SER A 242 -17.07 9.38 17.49
CA SER A 242 -17.33 8.48 18.61
C SER A 242 -16.22 8.46 19.67
N ARG A 243 -15.00 8.87 19.29
CA ARG A 243 -13.80 8.86 20.13
C ARG A 243 -13.02 10.15 19.93
N ILE A 244 -12.80 10.88 21.01
CA ILE A 244 -12.18 12.20 20.98
C ILE A 244 -10.97 12.19 21.93
N PRO A 245 -9.75 12.50 21.44
CA PRO A 245 -8.58 12.68 22.29
C PRO A 245 -8.81 13.78 23.33
N VAL A 246 -8.41 13.51 24.57
CA VAL A 246 -8.37 14.50 25.65
C VAL A 246 -6.93 15.00 25.76
N VAL A 247 -6.74 16.31 25.61
CA VAL A 247 -5.41 16.95 25.65
C VAL A 247 -5.19 17.70 26.96
N GLY A 248 -3.95 17.70 27.44
CA GLY A 248 -3.52 18.31 28.67
C GLY A 248 -3.08 19.76 28.48
N GLU A 249 -1.77 20.02 28.51
CA GLU A 249 -1.22 21.37 28.39
C GLU A 249 -1.19 21.89 26.94
N ASN A 250 -0.98 20.99 25.99
CA ASN A 250 -0.93 21.28 24.55
C ASN A 250 -1.44 20.08 23.74
N GLU A 251 -1.55 20.25 22.42
CA GLU A 251 -1.99 19.21 21.48
C GLU A 251 -1.08 17.97 21.48
N ASP A 252 0.19 18.14 21.86
CA ASP A 252 1.17 17.06 21.95
C ASP A 252 0.96 16.19 23.20
N ASP A 253 0.34 16.73 24.25
CA ASP A 253 0.06 16.08 25.53
C ASP A 253 -1.34 15.43 25.52
N VAL A 254 -1.52 14.35 24.75
CA VAL A 254 -2.75 13.57 24.79
C VAL A 254 -2.79 12.73 26.07
N ILE A 255 -3.66 13.06 27.03
CA ILE A 255 -3.74 12.37 28.33
C ILE A 255 -4.73 11.18 28.34
N GLY A 256 -5.60 11.08 27.33
CA GLY A 256 -6.56 9.99 27.22
C GLY A 256 -7.50 10.11 26.02
N ILE A 257 -8.48 9.21 25.95
CA ILE A 257 -9.51 9.19 24.91
C ILE A 257 -10.88 9.16 25.57
N ALA A 258 -11.72 10.13 25.23
CA ALA A 258 -13.12 10.19 25.61
C ALA A 258 -13.98 9.39 24.63
N TYR A 259 -14.75 8.44 25.14
CA TYR A 259 -15.67 7.64 24.34
C TYR A 259 -17.08 8.20 24.48
N LEU A 260 -17.73 8.53 23.35
CA LEU A 260 -19.08 9.08 23.34
C LEU A 260 -20.07 8.22 24.15
N LYS A 261 -20.00 6.89 24.00
CA LYS A 261 -20.86 5.95 24.74
C LYS A 261 -20.70 6.05 26.26
N ASP A 262 -19.49 6.34 26.75
CA ASP A 262 -19.20 6.44 28.17
C ASP A 262 -19.66 7.80 28.72
N VAL A 263 -19.45 8.88 27.93
CA VAL A 263 -19.99 10.22 28.21
C VAL A 263 -21.52 10.17 28.33
N VAL A 264 -22.21 9.61 27.33
CA VAL A 264 -23.67 9.49 27.30
C VAL A 264 -24.19 8.69 28.49
N ARG A 265 -23.56 7.54 28.78
CA ARG A 265 -23.93 6.71 29.93
C ARG A 265 -23.83 7.50 31.24
N ARG A 266 -22.72 8.19 31.46
CA ARG A 266 -22.49 8.93 32.71
C ARG A 266 -23.48 10.08 32.91
N VAL A 267 -23.77 10.81 31.82
CA VAL A 267 -24.77 11.89 31.82
C VAL A 267 -26.18 11.36 32.10
N GLN A 268 -26.54 10.20 31.56
CA GLN A 268 -27.84 9.58 31.80
C GLN A 268 -28.00 9.06 33.23
N GLU A 269 -26.95 8.48 33.81
CA GLU A 269 -26.99 7.90 35.16
C GLU A 269 -27.10 8.97 36.27
N THR A 270 -26.56 10.17 36.04
CA THR A 270 -26.35 11.18 37.09
C THR A 270 -27.13 12.47 36.85
N GLY A 271 -27.81 12.61 35.72
CA GLY A 271 -28.59 13.80 35.38
C GLY A 271 -27.71 15.05 35.24
N ASP A 272 -28.17 16.17 35.80
CA ASP A 272 -27.47 17.47 35.67
C ASP A 272 -26.12 17.51 36.41
N ASP A 273 -25.92 16.72 37.48
CA ASP A 273 -24.63 16.62 38.16
C ASP A 273 -23.58 15.95 37.25
N GLY A 274 -23.99 14.90 36.52
CA GLY A 274 -23.12 14.22 35.55
C GLY A 274 -22.72 15.09 34.37
N ARG A 275 -23.54 16.10 34.03
CA ARG A 275 -23.21 17.06 32.96
C ARG A 275 -22.08 18.01 33.37
N ALA A 276 -21.94 18.29 34.66
CA ALA A 276 -20.92 19.19 35.20
C ALA A 276 -19.59 18.47 35.52
N GLU A 277 -19.58 17.14 35.54
CA GLU A 277 -18.36 16.35 35.75
C GLU A 277 -17.30 16.61 34.68
N GLN A 278 -16.04 16.51 35.09
CA GLN A 278 -14.89 16.70 34.22
C GLN A 278 -14.61 15.45 33.37
N ILE A 279 -14.19 15.67 32.13
CA ILE A 279 -13.93 14.60 31.15
C ILE A 279 -12.86 13.61 31.59
N GLU A 280 -11.89 14.05 32.39
CA GLU A 280 -10.83 13.22 32.95
C GLU A 280 -11.35 12.07 33.81
N THR A 281 -12.56 12.18 34.36
CA THR A 281 -13.16 11.17 35.25
C THR A 281 -13.54 9.89 34.51
N ILE A 282 -13.78 9.98 33.20
CA ILE A 282 -14.28 8.85 32.38
C ILE A 282 -13.37 8.49 31.21
N MET A 283 -12.31 9.26 30.97
CA MET A 283 -11.40 9.00 29.86
C MET A 283 -10.67 7.67 30.01
N ARG A 284 -10.36 7.05 28.88
CA ARG A 284 -9.56 5.82 28.82
C ARG A 284 -8.12 6.15 28.44
N PRO A 285 -7.13 5.34 28.84
CA PRO A 285 -5.74 5.56 28.42
C PRO A 285 -5.61 5.49 26.89
N ALA A 286 -4.83 6.41 26.33
CA ALA A 286 -4.49 6.41 24.91
C ALA A 286 -3.47 5.30 24.59
N THR A 287 -3.58 4.71 23.41
CA THR A 287 -2.56 3.80 22.87
C THR A 287 -1.70 4.56 21.88
N TYR A 288 -0.38 4.45 21.99
CA TYR A 288 0.56 5.15 21.11
C TYR A 288 1.22 4.20 20.13
N VAL A 289 1.42 4.66 18.91
CA VAL A 289 2.10 3.92 17.85
C VAL A 289 3.04 4.85 17.08
N PRO A 290 4.24 4.38 16.66
CA PRO A 290 5.14 5.20 15.88
C PRO A 290 4.63 5.37 14.44
N GLU A 291 4.87 6.54 13.85
CA GLU A 291 4.45 6.87 12.49
C GLU A 291 5.05 5.96 11.39
N SER A 292 6.19 5.31 11.70
CA SER A 292 6.92 4.38 10.84
C SER A 292 6.44 2.92 10.93
N LYS A 293 5.41 2.63 11.72
CA LYS A 293 4.83 1.28 11.80
C LYS A 293 4.09 0.96 10.49
N PRO A 294 4.20 -0.27 9.94
CA PRO A 294 3.34 -0.73 8.84
C PRO A 294 1.87 -0.85 9.26
N ILE A 295 0.95 -0.46 8.40
CA ILE A 295 -0.49 -0.43 8.74
C ILE A 295 -1.09 -1.84 8.88
N ASP A 296 -0.58 -2.85 8.17
CA ASP A 296 -1.03 -4.24 8.31
C ASP A 296 -0.74 -4.79 9.72
N GLN A 297 0.42 -4.42 10.28
CA GLN A 297 0.80 -4.76 11.64
C GLN A 297 -0.05 -4.00 12.65
N LEU A 298 -0.32 -2.71 12.40
CA LEU A 298 -1.22 -1.91 13.22
C LEU A 298 -2.62 -2.53 13.26
N LEU A 299 -3.20 -2.88 12.11
CA LEU A 299 -4.54 -3.49 12.02
C LEU A 299 -4.65 -4.76 12.90
N ARG A 300 -3.64 -5.65 12.81
CA ARG A 300 -3.61 -6.87 13.63
C ARG A 300 -3.50 -6.56 15.12
N GLU A 301 -2.70 -5.58 15.50
CA GLU A 301 -2.58 -5.12 16.88
C GLU A 301 -3.90 -4.53 17.39
N MET A 302 -4.56 -3.71 16.55
CA MET A 302 -5.84 -3.10 16.83
C MET A 302 -6.94 -4.14 17.06
N GLN A 303 -7.02 -5.14 16.18
CA GLN A 303 -7.94 -6.28 16.30
C GLN A 303 -7.65 -7.11 17.55
N ALA A 304 -6.39 -7.45 17.82
CA ALA A 304 -6.00 -8.29 18.95
C ALA A 304 -6.29 -7.62 20.31
N ARG A 305 -6.11 -6.29 20.39
CA ARG A 305 -6.36 -5.51 21.62
C ARG A 305 -7.76 -4.89 21.66
N GLN A 306 -8.57 -5.07 20.61
CA GLN A 306 -9.87 -4.44 20.43
C GLN A 306 -9.84 -2.90 20.58
N ILE A 307 -8.74 -2.28 20.17
CA ILE A 307 -8.59 -0.82 20.11
C ILE A 307 -8.99 -0.34 18.72
N HIS A 308 -9.68 0.79 18.64
CA HIS A 308 -10.22 1.34 17.38
C HIS A 308 -9.63 2.71 17.05
N GLN A 309 -8.78 3.26 17.93
CA GLN A 309 -8.08 4.52 17.72
C GLN A 309 -6.74 4.44 18.45
N ALA A 310 -5.69 4.95 17.83
CA ALA A 310 -4.37 5.11 18.41
C ALA A 310 -3.82 6.51 18.10
N ILE A 311 -3.00 7.04 19.01
CA ILE A 311 -2.28 8.29 18.83
C ILE A 311 -0.96 7.97 18.15
N VAL A 312 -0.64 8.70 17.09
CA VAL A 312 0.59 8.51 16.33
C VAL A 312 1.64 9.45 16.88
N ILE A 313 2.83 8.91 17.18
CA ILE A 313 3.98 9.66 17.68
C ILE A 313 5.07 9.78 16.62
N ASP A 314 5.69 10.95 16.57
CA ASP A 314 6.87 11.23 15.74
C ASP A 314 8.17 10.72 16.40
N GLU A 315 9.31 10.93 15.74
CA GLU A 315 10.63 10.53 16.24
C GLU A 315 11.10 11.35 17.45
N TYR A 316 10.51 12.52 17.68
CA TYR A 316 10.84 13.43 18.77
C TYR A 316 9.95 13.20 20.00
N GLY A 317 8.96 12.31 19.89
CA GLY A 317 8.00 11.99 20.95
C GLY A 317 6.80 12.94 21.01
N GLY A 318 6.63 13.81 20.00
CA GLY A 318 5.45 14.64 19.81
C GLY A 318 4.29 13.86 19.20
N THR A 319 3.09 14.44 19.24
CA THR A 319 1.92 13.83 18.59
C THR A 319 1.93 14.22 17.11
N ALA A 320 2.16 13.23 16.24
CA ALA A 320 2.09 13.41 14.80
C ALA A 320 0.64 13.44 14.29
N GLY A 321 -0.26 12.74 14.98
CA GLY A 321 -1.65 12.59 14.56
C GLY A 321 -2.40 11.52 15.34
N LEU A 322 -3.49 11.03 14.75
CA LEU A 322 -4.20 9.84 15.21
C LEU A 322 -4.55 8.93 14.03
N VAL A 323 -4.78 7.66 14.31
CA VAL A 323 -5.21 6.68 13.30
C VAL A 323 -6.33 5.81 13.88
N THR A 324 -7.35 5.54 13.09
CA THR A 324 -8.49 4.71 13.46
C THR A 324 -8.49 3.39 12.70
N ILE A 325 -9.27 2.41 13.16
CA ILE A 325 -9.38 1.13 12.44
C ILE A 325 -10.13 1.32 11.12
N GLU A 326 -11.05 2.28 11.11
CA GLU A 326 -11.82 2.71 9.96
C GLU A 326 -10.90 3.26 8.86
N ASP A 327 -9.93 4.12 9.21
CA ASP A 327 -8.95 4.64 8.23
C ASP A 327 -8.11 3.51 7.60
N VAL A 328 -7.73 2.50 8.39
CA VAL A 328 -6.94 1.37 7.89
C VAL A 328 -7.76 0.43 6.99
N LEU A 329 -9.06 0.28 7.28
CA LEU A 329 -9.96 -0.51 6.44
C LEU A 329 -10.30 0.22 5.14
N GLU A 330 -10.38 1.55 5.18
CA GLU A 330 -10.62 2.38 4.02
C GLU A 330 -9.52 2.25 2.96
N GLU A 331 -8.26 2.07 3.36
CA GLU A 331 -7.19 1.78 2.41
C GLU A 331 -7.45 0.50 1.58
N ILE A 332 -8.19 -0.46 2.13
CA ILE A 332 -8.55 -1.70 1.43
C ILE A 332 -9.81 -1.52 0.57
N VAL A 333 -10.86 -0.94 1.17
CA VAL A 333 -12.21 -0.94 0.60
C VAL A 333 -12.45 0.27 -0.32
N GLY A 334 -11.64 1.32 -0.21
CA GLY A 334 -11.90 2.61 -0.84
C GLY A 334 -12.98 3.42 -0.10
N GLU A 335 -13.36 4.58 -0.66
CA GLU A 335 -14.45 5.39 -0.09
C GLU A 335 -15.75 4.59 -0.21
N ILE A 336 -16.32 4.17 0.93
CA ILE A 336 -17.66 3.58 0.95
C ILE A 336 -18.64 4.72 0.63
N THR A 337 -19.00 4.85 -0.64
CA THR A 337 -20.03 5.77 -1.09
C THR A 337 -21.36 5.19 -0.65
N ASP A 338 -22.09 5.88 0.22
CA ASP A 338 -23.38 5.38 0.69
C ASP A 338 -24.36 5.38 -0.49
N GLU A 339 -25.27 4.42 -0.55
CA GLU A 339 -26.29 4.32 -1.61
C GLU A 339 -27.27 5.52 -1.60
N TYR A 340 -27.15 6.38 -0.58
CA TYR A 340 -27.87 7.63 -0.39
C TYR A 340 -27.06 8.90 -0.73
N ASP A 341 -25.79 8.80 -1.13
CA ASP A 341 -24.97 9.94 -1.58
C ASP A 341 -25.41 10.36 -2.99
N GLN A 342 -26.53 11.08 -3.08
CA GLN A 342 -26.84 11.85 -4.28
C GLN A 342 -25.76 12.93 -4.44
N GLU A 343 -25.16 13.03 -5.63
CA GLU A 343 -24.25 14.12 -5.98
C GLU A 343 -24.89 15.47 -5.63
N VAL A 344 -24.47 16.04 -4.49
CA VAL A 344 -24.96 17.35 -4.06
C VAL A 344 -24.54 18.36 -5.14
N PRO A 345 -25.47 19.14 -5.70
CA PRO A 345 -25.13 20.15 -6.69
C PRO A 345 -24.03 21.06 -6.14
N ARG A 346 -23.01 21.36 -6.96
CA ARG A 346 -21.85 22.17 -6.51
C ARG A 346 -22.26 23.53 -5.94
N VAL A 347 -23.37 24.07 -6.43
CA VAL A 347 -23.99 25.33 -6.02
C VAL A 347 -25.50 25.17 -6.04
N GLU A 348 -26.16 25.47 -4.93
CA GLU A 348 -27.63 25.46 -4.78
C GLU A 348 -28.06 26.81 -4.16
N PRO A 349 -28.72 27.70 -4.94
CA PRO A 349 -29.29 28.92 -4.38
C PRO A 349 -30.53 28.59 -3.55
N LEU A 350 -30.67 29.25 -2.39
CA LEU A 350 -31.78 29.08 -1.46
C LEU A 350 -32.78 30.24 -1.56
N GLU A 351 -34.02 29.99 -1.16
CA GLU A 351 -35.12 30.97 -1.21
C GLU A 351 -34.87 32.21 -0.34
N ASP A 352 -34.00 32.11 0.68
CA ASP A 352 -33.64 33.20 1.59
C ASP A 352 -32.50 34.10 1.07
N GLY A 353 -32.04 33.89 -0.16
CA GLY A 353 -30.94 34.64 -0.78
C GLY A 353 -29.55 34.16 -0.36
N SER A 354 -29.46 33.07 0.43
CA SER A 354 -28.20 32.38 0.69
C SER A 354 -27.87 31.38 -0.40
N VAL A 355 -26.60 30.97 -0.46
CA VAL A 355 -26.15 29.97 -1.43
C VAL A 355 -25.47 28.84 -0.67
N ARG A 356 -25.94 27.61 -0.89
CA ARG A 356 -25.26 26.41 -0.44
C ARG A 356 -24.25 25.98 -1.50
N VAL A 357 -23.00 25.81 -1.09
CA VAL A 357 -21.92 25.34 -1.98
C VAL A 357 -21.26 24.10 -1.39
N THR A 358 -20.73 23.22 -2.23
CA THR A 358 -19.89 22.13 -1.74
C THR A 358 -18.58 22.69 -1.16
N ALA A 359 -18.09 22.11 -0.07
CA ALA A 359 -16.82 22.55 0.52
C ALA A 359 -15.62 22.34 -0.41
N ARG A 360 -15.75 21.48 -1.44
CA ARG A 360 -14.74 21.25 -2.49
C ARG A 360 -14.75 22.33 -3.58
N LEU A 361 -15.69 23.28 -3.54
CA LEU A 361 -15.74 24.36 -4.52
C LEU A 361 -14.43 25.16 -4.43
N PRO A 362 -13.75 25.44 -5.56
CA PRO A 362 -12.57 26.30 -5.58
C PRO A 362 -12.89 27.69 -5.00
N VAL A 363 -11.94 28.29 -4.29
CA VAL A 363 -12.12 29.66 -3.74
C VAL A 363 -12.34 30.68 -4.88
N GLY A 364 -11.68 30.48 -6.03
CA GLY A 364 -11.89 31.32 -7.22
C GLY A 364 -13.34 31.28 -7.74
N ASP A 365 -13.94 30.08 -7.82
CA ASP A 365 -15.34 29.94 -8.25
C ASP A 365 -16.31 30.59 -7.24
N LEU A 366 -15.98 30.57 -5.94
CA LEU A 366 -16.75 31.28 -4.91
C LEU A 366 -16.63 32.81 -5.06
N ALA A 367 -15.42 33.30 -5.34
CA ALA A 367 -15.13 34.71 -5.58
C ALA A 367 -15.94 35.25 -6.77
N ASP A 368 -15.94 34.50 -7.88
CA ASP A 368 -16.72 34.81 -9.08
C ASP A 368 -18.23 34.79 -8.81
N LEU A 369 -18.72 33.83 -8.02
CA LEU A 369 -20.14 33.69 -7.70
C LEU A 369 -20.69 34.87 -6.90
N PHE A 370 -19.84 35.45 -6.03
CA PHE A 370 -20.21 36.58 -5.19
C PHE A 370 -19.63 37.91 -5.68
N ASP A 371 -18.94 37.96 -6.82
CA ASP A 371 -18.31 39.18 -7.37
C ASP A 371 -17.47 39.93 -6.32
N ILE A 372 -16.57 39.19 -5.66
CA ILE A 372 -15.64 39.70 -4.64
C ILE A 372 -14.21 39.24 -4.94
N GLU A 373 -13.22 39.95 -4.41
CA GLU A 373 -11.82 39.52 -4.46
C GLU A 373 -11.49 38.73 -3.18
N LEU A 374 -11.08 37.47 -3.34
CA LEU A 374 -10.63 36.61 -2.24
C LEU A 374 -9.16 36.25 -2.47
N GLU A 375 -8.24 37.01 -1.88
CA GLU A 375 -6.80 36.72 -1.89
C GLU A 375 -6.40 36.05 -0.57
N VAL A 376 -6.34 34.72 -0.57
CA VAL A 376 -5.87 33.94 0.59
C VAL A 376 -4.75 33.01 0.14
N GLU A 377 -3.55 33.21 0.70
CA GLU A 377 -2.38 32.37 0.42
C GLU A 377 -2.61 30.93 0.95
N ASP A 378 -2.17 29.93 0.17
CA ASP A 378 -2.21 28.50 0.52
C ASP A 378 -3.61 27.87 0.75
N VAL A 379 -4.67 28.45 0.19
CA VAL A 379 -6.05 27.92 0.29
C VAL A 379 -6.70 27.73 -1.07
N GLU A 380 -7.05 26.49 -1.41
CA GLU A 380 -7.62 26.16 -2.73
C GLU A 380 -9.16 26.03 -2.74
N THR A 381 -9.79 25.67 -1.61
CA THR A 381 -11.21 25.32 -1.54
C THR A 381 -11.99 26.12 -0.49
N VAL A 382 -13.32 26.24 -0.65
CA VAL A 382 -14.21 26.93 0.32
C VAL A 382 -14.14 26.29 1.72
N GLY A 383 -14.04 24.95 1.79
CA GLY A 383 -13.81 24.25 3.06
C GLY A 383 -12.47 24.63 3.70
N GLY A 384 -11.42 24.74 2.88
CA GLY A 384 -10.11 25.23 3.31
C GLY A 384 -10.15 26.68 3.78
N LEU A 385 -10.92 27.55 3.11
CA LEU A 385 -11.09 28.96 3.48
C LEU A 385 -11.74 29.11 4.85
N LEU A 386 -12.79 28.33 5.11
CA LEU A 386 -13.44 28.30 6.41
C LEU A 386 -12.52 27.75 7.51
N ALA A 387 -11.75 26.69 7.23
CA ALA A 387 -10.78 26.14 8.17
C ALA A 387 -9.66 27.14 8.50
N HIS A 388 -9.14 27.83 7.48
CA HIS A 388 -8.11 28.86 7.62
C HIS A 388 -8.61 30.02 8.50
N ALA A 389 -9.81 30.52 8.23
CA ALA A 389 -10.42 31.60 9.03
C ALA A 389 -10.67 31.22 10.50
N LEU A 390 -10.93 29.93 10.76
CA LEU A 390 -11.17 29.41 12.12
C LEU A 390 -9.89 28.98 12.85
N GLY A 391 -8.78 28.79 12.13
CA GLY A 391 -7.52 28.25 12.67
C GLY A 391 -7.62 26.82 13.20
N ARG A 392 -8.64 26.06 12.80
CA ARG A 392 -8.92 24.68 13.23
C ARG A 392 -9.88 24.00 12.27
N VAL A 393 -10.00 22.66 12.35
CA VAL A 393 -10.99 21.91 11.57
C VAL A 393 -12.41 22.37 11.89
N PRO A 394 -13.17 22.86 10.89
CA PRO A 394 -14.52 23.34 11.10
C PRO A 394 -15.50 22.16 11.23
N ILE A 395 -16.42 22.25 12.17
CA ILE A 395 -17.47 21.26 12.44
C ILE A 395 -18.81 21.79 11.95
N ALA A 396 -19.83 20.94 11.83
CA ALA A 396 -21.18 21.41 11.51
C ALA A 396 -21.63 22.51 12.50
N GLY A 397 -22.12 23.62 11.95
CA GLY A 397 -22.47 24.85 12.68
C GLY A 397 -21.30 25.82 12.95
N SER A 398 -20.08 25.52 12.53
CA SER A 398 -18.98 26.49 12.56
C SER A 398 -19.24 27.65 11.60
N GLU A 399 -19.05 28.88 12.06
CA GLU A 399 -19.25 30.10 11.28
C GLU A 399 -17.99 30.97 11.31
N ALA A 400 -17.61 31.52 10.15
CA ALA A 400 -16.58 32.53 10.02
C ALA A 400 -16.99 33.61 9.01
N VAL A 401 -16.48 34.82 9.19
CA VAL A 401 -16.70 35.94 8.26
C VAL A 401 -15.40 36.23 7.52
N VAL A 402 -15.45 36.24 6.19
CA VAL A 402 -14.32 36.51 5.30
C VAL A 402 -14.79 37.49 4.22
N GLU A 403 -14.13 38.66 4.12
CA GLU A 403 -14.37 39.66 3.06
C GLU A 403 -15.86 39.95 2.75
N GLY A 404 -16.68 40.11 3.79
CA GLY A 404 -18.11 40.43 3.62
C GLY A 404 -19.03 39.22 3.35
N LEU A 405 -18.51 37.99 3.45
CA LEU A 405 -19.29 36.76 3.41
C LEU A 405 -19.31 36.08 4.79
N SER A 406 -20.48 35.67 5.27
CA SER A 406 -20.64 34.70 6.34
C SER A 406 -20.64 33.30 5.74
N LEU A 407 -19.68 32.48 6.16
CA LEU A 407 -19.50 31.08 5.79
C LEU A 407 -19.94 30.22 6.98
N THR A 408 -21.01 29.43 6.83
CA THR A 408 -21.51 28.52 7.86
C THR A 408 -21.43 27.08 7.39
N ALA A 409 -20.77 26.20 8.14
CA ALA A 409 -20.73 24.77 7.88
C ALA A 409 -22.12 24.13 8.14
N GLU A 410 -22.76 23.52 7.14
CA GLU A 410 -24.08 22.90 7.33
C GLU A 410 -24.00 21.39 7.62
N SER A 411 -23.26 20.65 6.80
CA SER A 411 -23.23 19.19 6.87
C SER A 411 -21.80 18.66 6.84
N LEU A 412 -21.59 17.49 7.44
CA LEU A 412 -20.38 16.70 7.28
C LEU A 412 -20.64 15.68 6.15
N ALA A 413 -19.71 15.53 5.20
CA ALA A 413 -19.79 14.51 4.16
C ALA A 413 -18.40 13.91 3.85
N GLY A 414 -18.37 12.60 3.58
CA GLY A 414 -17.20 11.86 3.12
C GLY A 414 -16.06 11.65 4.14
N ARG A 415 -15.01 10.98 3.64
CA ARG A 415 -13.71 10.51 4.17
C ARG A 415 -13.19 10.88 5.58
N ARG A 416 -13.52 12.05 6.14
CA ARG A 416 -12.88 12.57 7.38
C ARG A 416 -13.80 13.42 8.25
N ASN A 417 -15.13 13.30 8.09
CA ASN A 417 -16.06 14.33 8.57
C ASN A 417 -15.61 15.72 8.11
N ARG A 418 -15.23 15.83 6.83
CA ARG A 418 -15.04 17.12 6.19
C ARG A 418 -16.40 17.73 5.96
N ILE A 419 -16.47 19.05 5.98
CA ILE A 419 -17.72 19.74 5.64
C ILE A 419 -18.12 19.30 4.23
N GLY A 420 -19.35 18.81 4.06
CA GLY A 420 -19.91 18.52 2.75
C GLY A 420 -20.35 19.80 2.05
N THR A 421 -21.08 20.63 2.78
CA THR A 421 -21.64 21.89 2.28
C THR A 421 -21.42 23.06 3.22
N VAL A 422 -21.11 24.22 2.63
CA VAL A 422 -21.00 25.51 3.31
C VAL A 422 -22.13 26.40 2.82
N LEU A 423 -22.89 26.97 3.76
CA LEU A 423 -23.87 28.00 3.51
C LEU A 423 -23.17 29.36 3.49
N VAL A 424 -23.33 30.09 2.39
CA VAL A 424 -22.69 31.38 2.16
C VAL A 424 -23.75 32.48 2.10
N ARG A 425 -23.57 33.54 2.89
CA ARG A 425 -24.43 34.73 2.91
C ARG A 425 -23.60 35.99 2.82
N ARG A 426 -24.06 37.00 2.07
CA ARG A 426 -23.49 38.35 2.15
C ARG A 426 -23.83 38.95 3.52
N THR A 427 -22.84 39.47 4.23
CA THR A 427 -23.09 40.22 5.46
C THR A 427 -23.67 41.59 5.09
N VAL A 428 -24.83 41.93 5.68
CA VAL A 428 -25.36 43.29 5.61
C VAL A 428 -24.45 44.13 6.49
N GLN A 429 -23.64 45.03 5.90
CA GLN A 429 -22.94 46.04 6.69
C GLN A 429 -24.01 46.86 7.43
N PRO A 430 -23.91 47.05 8.76
CA PRO A 430 -24.70 48.08 9.40
C PRO A 430 -24.28 49.43 8.79
N GLU A 431 -25.24 50.16 8.20
CA GLU A 431 -25.01 51.52 7.74
C GLU A 431 -24.36 52.34 8.88
N PRO A 432 -23.30 53.12 8.61
CA PRO A 432 -22.77 54.02 9.61
C PRO A 432 -23.84 55.05 9.94
N ASP A 433 -24.26 55.06 11.21
CA ASP A 433 -25.22 56.03 11.77
C ASP A 433 -24.95 57.42 11.20
N SER A 434 -25.91 57.92 10.40
CA SER A 434 -25.97 59.33 10.05
C SER A 434 -26.20 60.10 11.35
N VAL A 435 -25.12 60.58 11.95
CA VAL A 435 -25.16 61.54 13.06
C VAL A 435 -25.96 62.74 12.59
N GLY A 436 -27.20 62.82 13.07
CA GLY A 436 -28.07 63.97 12.90
C GLY A 436 -27.46 65.18 13.58
N ALA A 437 -26.80 66.02 12.80
CA ALA A 437 -26.51 67.40 13.19
C ALA A 437 -27.80 68.23 13.09
N SER A 438 -28.47 68.39 14.23
CA SER A 438 -29.44 69.45 14.50
C SER A 438 -29.43 69.63 16.02
N ALA A 439 -28.77 70.64 16.56
CA ALA A 439 -29.19 72.05 16.64
C ALA A 439 -29.16 72.42 18.12
N GLU A 440 -28.02 72.93 18.58
CA GLU A 440 -27.89 73.65 19.84
C GLU A 440 -28.03 75.14 19.50
N ASN A 441 -29.22 75.69 19.77
CA ASN A 441 -29.52 77.12 19.94
C ASN A 441 -31.00 77.26 20.32
N ASP A 442 -31.29 77.14 21.62
CA ASP A 442 -31.84 78.22 22.47
C ASP A 442 -31.91 77.77 23.93
#